data_AF-A0A529ZW94-F1
#
_entry.id   AF-A0A529ZW94-F1
#
_cell.length_a   1.000
_cell.length_b   1.000
_cell.length_c   1.000
_cell.angle_alpha   90.00
_cell.angle_beta   90.00
_cell.angle_gamma   90.00
#
_symmetry.space_group_name_H-M   'P 1'
#
loop_
_entity.id
_entity.type
_entity.pdbx_description
1 polymer ?
#
loop_
_entity_poly.entity_id
_entity_poly.type
_entity_poly.pdbx_seq_one_letter_code
_entity_poly.pdbx_strand_id
1 'polypeptide(L)' 'MAAPRSFVMLETQTLAEHKPQLGEFGFAGDDHVVPYEVAPLDVRGRTVQLGPMLDAILSRHNYPEPVARLLAEACVLTVL' A
#
# COMPACT_ATOMS: atom_id res chain seq x y z
N MET A 1 37.03 44.32 4.00
CA MET A 1 36.24 43.82 2.85
C MET A 1 35.33 42.73 3.39
N ALA A 2 34.02 42.95 3.37
CA ALA A 2 33.03 42.10 4.04
C ALA A 2 32.34 41.13 3.06
N ALA A 3 31.95 39.97 3.62
CA ALA A 3 30.90 39.02 3.22
C ALA A 3 31.22 37.98 2.11
N PRO A 4 30.47 36.85 2.02
CA PRO A 4 29.50 36.27 2.98
C PRO A 4 29.73 34.78 3.33
N ARG A 5 28.97 34.34 4.33
CA ARG A 5 28.82 32.96 4.80
C ARG A 5 27.71 32.30 3.99
N SER A 6 27.88 31.08 3.51
CA SER A 6 26.81 30.25 2.96
C SER A 6 27.35 28.83 2.75
N PHE A 7 26.63 27.74 2.94
CA PHE A 7 25.35 27.42 3.56
C PHE A 7 25.42 25.88 3.49
N VAL A 8 25.32 25.19 4.63
CA VAL A 8 25.33 23.73 4.64
C VAL A 8 24.06 23.28 3.91
N MET A 9 24.22 22.80 2.69
CA MET A 9 23.16 22.17 1.92
C MET A 9 22.96 20.78 2.52
N LEU A 10 21.97 20.66 3.41
CA LEU A 10 21.37 19.39 3.78
C LEU A 10 21.07 18.63 2.49
N GLU A 11 21.81 17.55 2.23
CA GLU A 11 21.42 16.56 1.23
C GLU A 11 19.99 16.16 1.57
N THR A 12 19.06 16.60 0.72
CA THR A 12 17.75 15.98 0.62
C THR A 12 18.02 14.54 0.22
N GLN A 13 18.03 13.64 1.21
CA GLN A 13 17.98 12.22 0.95
C GLN A 13 16.88 12.00 -0.07
N THR A 14 17.27 11.52 -1.25
CA THR A 14 16.36 11.08 -2.29
C THR A 14 15.54 9.95 -1.70
N LEU A 15 14.39 10.31 -1.11
CA LEU A 15 13.28 9.40 -0.84
C LEU A 15 13.09 8.62 -2.13
N ALA A 16 13.40 7.32 -2.04
CA ALA A 16 13.49 6.41 -3.16
C ALA A 16 12.52 6.78 -4.27
N GLU A 17 13.04 7.10 -5.46
CA GLU A 17 12.25 7.02 -6.70
C GLU A 17 11.94 5.54 -6.93
N HIS A 18 11.06 4.98 -6.11
CA HIS A 18 10.34 3.78 -6.46
C HIS A 18 9.32 4.21 -7.51
N LYS A 19 9.78 4.33 -8.75
CA LYS A 19 8.92 4.58 -9.90
C LYS A 19 7.99 3.37 -9.99
N PRO A 20 6.69 3.51 -9.68
CA PRO A 20 5.78 2.38 -9.75
C PRO A 20 5.76 1.90 -11.19
N GLN A 21 6.34 0.72 -11.43
CA GLN A 21 6.32 0.10 -12.74
C GLN A 21 4.95 -0.56 -12.89
N LEU A 22 4.03 0.12 -13.56
CA LEU A 22 2.73 -0.44 -13.89
C LEU A 22 2.94 -1.56 -14.92
N GLY A 23 2.87 -2.82 -14.48
CA GLY A 23 2.84 -3.97 -15.38
C GLY A 23 3.95 -5.03 -15.20
N GLU A 24 5.01 -4.77 -14.44
CA GLU A 24 5.91 -5.83 -13.92
C GLU A 24 5.46 -6.28 -12.52
N PHE A 25 4.15 -6.42 -12.31
CA PHE A 25 3.69 -7.31 -11.25
C PHE A 25 3.84 -8.71 -11.84
N GLY A 26 5.01 -9.35 -11.70
CA GLY A 26 4.96 -10.80 -11.48
C GLY A 26 4.02 -10.93 -10.30
N PHE A 27 2.78 -11.40 -10.55
CA PHE A 27 1.57 -11.23 -9.71
C PHE A 27 1.94 -10.71 -8.32
N ALA A 28 1.48 -9.52 -7.91
CA ALA A 28 1.94 -8.78 -6.70
C ALA A 28 2.03 -9.59 -5.38
N GLY A 29 1.64 -10.85 -5.43
CA GLY A 29 1.59 -11.81 -4.37
C GLY A 29 0.15 -11.89 -3.90
N ASP A 30 -0.14 -12.93 -3.15
CA ASP A 30 -1.19 -12.80 -2.16
C ASP A 30 -0.74 -11.81 -1.07
N ASP A 31 -1.69 -11.19 -0.39
CA ASP A 31 -1.43 -10.31 0.77
C ASP A 31 -0.66 -9.02 0.42
N HIS A 32 -1.09 -8.32 -0.63
CA HIS A 32 -0.43 -7.11 -1.13
C HIS A 32 -1.35 -5.90 -1.27
N VAL A 33 -0.75 -4.69 -1.20
CA VAL A 33 -1.40 -3.40 -1.42
C VAL A 33 -0.67 -2.64 -2.51
N VAL A 34 -1.35 -2.39 -3.64
CA VAL A 34 -0.80 -1.65 -4.78
C VAL A 34 -1.42 -0.25 -4.83
N PRO A 35 -0.66 0.83 -4.56
CA PRO A 35 -1.14 2.19 -4.75
C PRO A 35 -1.20 2.57 -6.24
N TYR A 36 -2.18 3.39 -6.61
CA TYR A 36 -2.31 3.95 -7.96
C TYR A 36 -2.80 5.40 -7.94
N GLU A 37 -2.53 6.10 -9.04
CA GLU A 37 -2.98 7.48 -9.28
C GLU A 37 -3.42 7.64 -10.73
N VAL A 38 -4.50 8.38 -10.95
CA VAL A 38 -5.04 8.75 -12.25
C VAL A 38 -5.02 10.27 -12.35
N ALA A 39 -3.86 10.82 -12.74
CA ALA A 39 -3.61 12.25 -12.76
C ALA A 39 -4.66 13.10 -13.52
N PRO A 40 -5.19 12.68 -14.69
CA PRO A 40 -6.21 13.46 -15.39
C PRO A 40 -7.54 13.60 -14.65
N LEU A 41 -7.83 12.71 -13.70
CA LEU A 41 -9.07 12.71 -12.91
C LEU A 41 -8.87 13.21 -11.47
N ASP A 42 -7.64 13.53 -11.08
CA ASP A 42 -7.27 13.83 -9.69
C ASP A 42 -7.72 12.73 -8.70
N VAL A 43 -7.67 11.46 -9.14
CA VAL A 43 -8.07 10.30 -8.34
C VAL A 43 -6.83 9.52 -7.90
N ARG A 44 -6.78 9.18 -6.62
CA ARG A 44 -5.79 8.29 -6.02
C ARG A 44 -6.49 7.14 -5.33
N GLY A 45 -5.85 5.98 -5.32
CA GLY A 45 -6.42 4.81 -4.68
C GLY A 45 -5.39 3.73 -4.38
N ARG A 46 -5.90 2.64 -3.81
CA ARG A 46 -5.15 1.45 -3.46
C ARG A 46 -5.97 0.23 -3.89
N THR A 47 -5.31 -0.74 -4.49
CA THR A 47 -5.87 -2.09 -4.72
C THR A 47 -5.28 -3.01 -3.67
N VAL A 48 -6.11 -3.75 -2.95
CA VAL A 48 -5.72 -4.65 -1.86
C VAL A 48 -6.17 -6.07 -2.21
N GLN A 49 -5.28 -7.05 -2.05
CA GLN A 49 -5.61 -8.48 -2.11
C GLN A 49 -5.11 -9.15 -0.83
N LEU A 50 -6.00 -9.84 -0.12
CA LEU A 50 -5.66 -10.68 1.02
C LEU A 50 -5.99 -12.13 0.66
N GLY A 51 -5.01 -13.03 0.75
CA GLY A 51 -5.12 -14.46 0.47
C GLY A 51 -4.79 -15.28 1.73
N PRO A 52 -3.66 -16.01 1.79
CA PRO A 52 -3.34 -16.89 2.92
C PRO A 52 -3.33 -16.20 4.28
N MET A 53 -2.98 -14.91 4.37
CA MET A 53 -3.09 -14.16 5.63
C MET A 53 -4.51 -14.13 6.16
N LEU A 54 -5.50 -13.90 5.29
CA LEU A 54 -6.89 -13.84 5.69
C LEU A 54 -7.40 -15.22 6.12
N ASP A 55 -7.01 -16.27 5.39
CA ASP A 55 -7.30 -17.65 5.77
C ASP A 55 -6.73 -17.99 7.15
N ALA A 56 -5.51 -17.54 7.45
CA ALA A 56 -4.87 -17.73 8.75
C ALA A 56 -5.54 -16.94 9.89
N ILE A 57 -6.26 -15.87 9.59
CA ILE A 57 -7.05 -15.12 10.58
C ILE A 57 -8.37 -15.84 10.84
N LEU A 58 -9.11 -16.18 9.77
CA LEU A 58 -10.44 -16.76 9.87
C LEU A 58 -10.42 -18.19 10.43
N SER A 59 -9.43 -19.00 10.04
CA SER A 59 -9.29 -20.40 10.50
C SER A 59 -9.03 -20.55 12.00
N ARG A 60 -8.67 -19.46 12.71
CA ARG A 60 -8.52 -19.47 14.18
C ARG A 60 -9.84 -19.68 14.92
N HIS A 61 -10.96 -19.45 14.23
CA HIS A 61 -12.29 -19.57 14.79
C HIS A 61 -13.19 -20.34 13.81
N ASN A 62 -14.05 -21.21 14.33
CA ASN A 62 -15.02 -21.91 13.50
C ASN A 62 -16.25 -21.02 13.21
N TYR A 63 -16.02 -19.88 12.55
CA TYR A 63 -17.09 -18.95 12.22
C TYR A 63 -18.06 -19.57 11.21
N PRO A 64 -19.38 -19.39 11.38
CA PRO A 64 -20.34 -19.65 10.31
C PRO A 64 -20.01 -18.78 9.09
N GLU A 65 -20.25 -19.32 7.89
CA GLU A 65 -19.95 -18.66 6.61
C GLU A 65 -20.37 -17.17 6.55
N PRO A 66 -21.59 -16.77 6.98
CA PRO A 66 -21.99 -15.36 6.92
C PRO A 66 -21.15 -14.44 7.79
N VAL A 67 -20.63 -14.95 8.91
CA VAL A 67 -19.80 -14.18 9.86
C VAL A 67 -18.37 -14.08 9.32
N ALA A 68 -17.82 -15.18 8.80
CA ALA A 68 -16.49 -15.20 8.20
C ALA A 68 -16.41 -14.21 7.01
N ARG A 69 -17.45 -14.16 6.18
CA ARG A 69 -17.55 -13.22 5.06
C ARG A 69 -17.56 -11.75 5.51
N LEU A 70 -18.39 -11.41 6.48
CA LEU A 70 -18.44 -10.03 7.00
C LEU A 70 -17.11 -9.59 7.61
N LEU A 71 -16.45 -10.48 8.34
CA LEU A 71 -15.13 -10.22 8.90
C LEU A 71 -14.08 -10.04 7.79
N ALA A 72 -14.11 -10.87 6.75
CA ALA A 72 -13.24 -10.72 5.59
C ALA A 72 -13.38 -9.35 4.93
N GLU A 73 -14.61 -8.93 4.66
CA GLU A 73 -14.91 -7.62 4.07
C GLU A 73 -14.43 -6.48 4.99
N ALA A 74 -14.68 -6.57 6.29
CA ALA A 74 -14.21 -5.58 7.27
C ALA A 74 -12.67 -5.49 7.36
N CYS A 75 -11.98 -6.63 7.28
CA CYS A 75 -10.51 -6.67 7.25
C CYS A 75 -9.97 -5.95 6.02
N VAL A 76 -10.51 -6.25 4.83
CA VAL A 76 -10.08 -5.58 3.58
C VAL A 76 -10.35 -4.07 3.66
N LEU A 77 -11.52 -3.66 4.15
CA LEU A 77 -11.85 -2.24 4.34
C LEU A 77 -10.90 -1.53 5.32
N THR A 78 -10.41 -2.21 6.34
CA THR A 78 -9.49 -1.63 7.34
C THR A 78 -8.09 -1.40 6.76
N VAL A 79 -7.68 -2.16 5.75
CA VAL A 79 -6.39 -1.99 5.07
C VAL A 79 -6.40 -0.81 4.08
N LEU A 80 -7.59 -0.39 3.61
CA LEU A 80 -7.80 0.68 2.63
C LEU A 80 -7.64 2.10 3.18
#